data_AF-A0A9N7VLC4-F1
#
_entry.id   AF-A0A9N7VLC4-F1
#
_cell.length_a   1.000
_cell.length_b   1.000
_cell.length_c   1.000
_cell.angle_alpha   90.00
_cell.angle_beta   90.00
_cell.angle_gamma   90.00
#
_symmetry.space_group_name_H-M   'P 1'
#
loop_
_entity.id
_entity.type
_entity.pdbx_description
1 polymer ?
#
loop_
_entity_poly.entity_id
_entity_poly.type
_entity_poly.pdbx_seq_one_letter_code
_entity_poly.pdbx_strand_id
1 'polypeptide(L)'
;MEPDKVNRTHVGRMVLTKALGDLPSRDITDQYKFPEGSAEERTVLEKAEEYGCKREKSEPPEADVDLVLPTMEISVGDDFELSLEFVNRSDQRRTVDAYISGNVVYYTGVTSSEFLFRTPSVTIEPNSTVKELVDVKSKKYMKHLVEQANLHFIFTGKVEETGQIVTTMKVVTLHNPKVIVEVPGGGKVNEEMMARVQFTNPFTFSLDDVYIRMEGPGVMAPMSKYYSLIPAGSSLTWTEYFVPQRSGSTRVMVTLDCPALRQVSGQASITIQP
;
A
#
# COMPACT_ATOMS: atom_id res chain seq x y z
N MET A 1 30.04 -8.37 7.89
CA MET A 1 28.60 -8.52 8.17
C MET A 1 28.23 -9.88 7.64
N GLU A 2 27.87 -10.80 8.53
CA GLU A 2 27.30 -12.09 8.13
C GLU A 2 25.80 -11.89 7.93
N PRO A 3 25.16 -12.60 6.99
CA PRO A 3 23.74 -12.45 6.72
C PRO A 3 22.89 -13.18 7.77
N ASP A 4 22.00 -12.44 8.42
CA ASP A 4 21.15 -13.00 9.49
C ASP A 4 19.92 -13.76 8.95
N LYS A 5 19.42 -13.40 7.75
CA LYS A 5 18.25 -14.02 7.13
C LYS A 5 18.24 -13.85 5.62
N VAL A 6 17.84 -14.89 4.88
CA VAL A 6 17.68 -14.84 3.43
C VAL A 6 16.22 -15.14 3.05
N ASN A 7 15.53 -14.15 2.49
CA ASN A 7 14.17 -14.32 1.98
C ASN A 7 14.18 -14.44 0.45
N ARG A 8 13.99 -15.66 -0.05
CA ARG A 8 14.03 -15.97 -1.48
C ARG A 8 12.71 -15.63 -2.22
N THR A 9 11.66 -15.26 -1.50
CA THR A 9 10.29 -15.09 -2.02
C THR A 9 9.75 -13.66 -1.87
N HIS A 10 10.61 -12.71 -1.48
CA HIS A 10 10.19 -11.32 -1.27
C HIS A 10 10.00 -10.54 -2.58
N VAL A 11 10.91 -10.73 -3.53
CA VAL A 11 10.97 -9.94 -4.78
C VAL A 11 10.19 -10.65 -5.89
N GLY A 12 9.50 -9.86 -6.71
CA GLY A 12 8.79 -10.39 -7.88
C GLY A 12 7.65 -11.34 -7.50
N ARG A 13 6.91 -11.03 -6.43
CA ARG A 13 5.78 -11.83 -5.96
C ARG A 13 4.63 -11.90 -6.94
N MET A 14 4.42 -10.81 -7.70
CA MET A 14 3.31 -10.69 -8.62
C MET A 14 3.65 -9.72 -9.74
N VAL A 15 3.38 -10.12 -10.97
CA VAL A 15 3.46 -9.27 -12.17
C VAL A 15 2.08 -9.26 -12.80
N LEU A 16 1.43 -8.10 -12.79
CA LEU A 16 0.06 -7.93 -13.25
C LEU A 16 -0.01 -7.07 -14.51
N THR A 17 -0.97 -7.38 -15.36
CA THR A 17 -1.39 -6.52 -16.48
C THR A 17 -2.91 -6.41 -16.53
N LYS A 18 -3.44 -5.42 -17.24
CA LYS A 18 -4.88 -5.31 -17.47
C LYS A 18 -5.36 -6.46 -18.35
N ALA A 19 -6.46 -7.12 -18.00
CA ALA A 19 -7.07 -8.13 -18.86
C ALA A 19 -7.57 -7.54 -20.20
N LEU A 20 -7.64 -8.40 -21.21
CA LEU A 20 -8.19 -8.03 -22.52
C LEU A 20 -9.70 -7.79 -22.39
N GLY A 21 -10.16 -6.62 -22.85
CA GLY A 21 -11.58 -6.29 -22.90
C GLY A 21 -12.27 -6.02 -21.56
N ASP A 22 -11.59 -6.22 -20.43
CA ASP A 22 -12.21 -6.12 -19.11
C ASP A 22 -11.31 -5.39 -18.08
N LEU A 23 -11.85 -5.16 -16.89
CA LEU A 23 -11.24 -4.50 -15.73
C LEU A 23 -10.24 -5.32 -14.91
N PRO A 24 -10.46 -6.62 -14.65
CA PRO A 24 -9.64 -7.32 -13.67
C PRO A 24 -8.20 -7.41 -14.15
N SER A 25 -7.29 -7.45 -13.17
CA SER A 25 -5.89 -7.75 -13.43
C SER A 25 -5.72 -9.19 -13.86
N ARG A 26 -4.87 -9.42 -14.85
CA ARG A 26 -4.34 -10.72 -15.25
C ARG A 26 -2.94 -10.88 -14.67
N ASP A 27 -2.72 -11.98 -13.98
CA ASP A 27 -1.39 -12.38 -13.52
C ASP A 27 -0.59 -12.98 -14.69
N ILE A 28 0.65 -12.51 -14.83
CA ILE A 28 1.63 -12.96 -15.83
C ILE A 28 2.98 -13.28 -15.19
N THR A 29 3.02 -13.54 -13.88
CA THR A 29 4.26 -13.84 -13.12
C THR A 29 5.01 -15.04 -13.69
N ASP A 30 4.27 -16.04 -14.17
CA ASP A 30 4.77 -17.26 -14.82
C ASP A 30 5.52 -16.99 -16.13
N GLN A 31 5.29 -15.83 -16.77
CA GLN A 31 6.01 -15.42 -17.98
C GLN A 31 7.37 -14.79 -17.67
N TYR A 32 7.62 -14.40 -16.41
CA TYR A 32 8.87 -13.78 -15.97
C TYR A 32 9.75 -14.73 -15.18
N LYS A 33 9.16 -15.61 -14.36
CA LYS A 33 9.90 -16.55 -13.51
C LYS A 33 9.17 -17.88 -13.38
N PHE A 34 9.94 -18.92 -13.12
CA PHE A 34 9.41 -20.22 -12.72
C PHE A 34 8.85 -20.16 -11.29
N PRO A 35 7.94 -21.09 -10.92
CA PRO A 35 7.43 -21.19 -9.56
C PRO A 35 8.55 -21.35 -8.53
N GLU A 36 8.38 -20.73 -7.38
CA GLU A 36 9.36 -20.76 -6.30
C GLU A 36 9.55 -22.20 -5.78
N GLY A 37 10.79 -22.65 -5.70
CA GLY A 37 11.17 -24.02 -5.31
C GLY A 37 11.20 -25.04 -6.45
N SER A 38 10.91 -24.64 -7.69
CA SER A 38 10.95 -25.56 -8.83
C SER A 38 12.39 -25.89 -9.28
N ALA A 39 12.56 -27.04 -9.96
CA ALA A 39 13.86 -27.42 -10.50
C ALA A 39 14.33 -26.44 -11.59
N GLU A 40 13.39 -25.95 -12.40
CA GLU A 40 13.61 -24.99 -13.47
C GLU A 40 14.06 -23.62 -12.91
N GLU A 41 13.45 -23.16 -11.81
CA GLU A 41 13.90 -21.93 -11.12
C GLU A 41 15.38 -22.04 -10.75
N ARG A 42 15.77 -23.17 -10.15
CA ARG A 42 17.15 -23.41 -9.75
C ARG A 42 18.10 -23.42 -10.95
N THR A 43 17.77 -24.13 -12.02
CA THR A 43 18.58 -24.20 -13.25
C THR A 43 18.75 -22.83 -13.90
N VAL A 44 17.69 -22.02 -13.95
CA VAL A 44 17.78 -20.67 -14.54
C VAL A 44 18.61 -19.73 -13.67
N LEU A 45 18.51 -19.82 -12.34
CA LEU A 45 19.34 -19.03 -11.44
C LEU A 45 20.83 -19.39 -11.57
N GLU A 46 21.16 -20.68 -11.65
CA GLU A 46 22.54 -21.15 -11.89
C GLU A 46 23.07 -20.63 -13.23
N LYS A 47 22.26 -20.72 -14.29
CA LYS A 47 22.63 -20.21 -15.62
C LYS A 47 22.77 -18.68 -15.65
N ALA A 48 21.97 -17.94 -14.89
CA ALA A 48 22.10 -16.49 -14.76
C ALA A 48 23.43 -16.09 -14.10
N GLU A 49 23.92 -16.87 -13.13
CA GLU A 49 25.23 -16.68 -12.53
C GLU A 49 26.37 -16.84 -13.57
N GLU A 50 26.25 -17.83 -14.47
CA GLU A 50 27.22 -18.03 -15.57
C GLU A 50 27.29 -16.80 -16.51
N TYR A 51 26.18 -16.09 -16.69
CA TYR A 51 26.13 -14.84 -17.47
C TYR A 51 26.51 -13.59 -16.69
N GLY A 52 27.02 -13.74 -15.46
CA GLY A 52 27.59 -12.65 -14.67
C GLY A 52 26.66 -12.07 -13.59
N CYS A 53 25.49 -12.67 -13.34
CA CYS A 53 24.69 -12.32 -12.17
C CYS A 53 25.41 -12.78 -10.90
N LYS A 54 25.48 -11.92 -9.88
CA LYS A 54 26.06 -12.28 -8.59
C LYS A 54 24.95 -12.60 -7.62
N ARG A 55 25.06 -13.75 -6.95
CA ARG A 55 24.11 -14.19 -5.92
C ARG A 55 24.86 -14.54 -4.64
N GLU A 56 24.32 -14.07 -3.53
CA GLU A 56 24.76 -14.48 -2.20
C GLU A 56 24.18 -15.87 -1.89
N LYS A 57 25.04 -16.84 -1.59
CA LYS A 57 24.65 -18.26 -1.38
C LYS A 57 24.53 -18.63 0.10
N SER A 58 24.38 -17.64 0.96
CA SER A 58 24.26 -17.85 2.38
C SER A 58 22.97 -18.55 2.79
N GLU A 59 23.09 -19.51 3.70
CA GLU A 59 22.00 -20.25 4.33
C GLU A 59 22.16 -20.14 5.84
N PRO A 60 21.71 -19.02 6.44
CA PRO A 60 21.78 -18.87 7.89
C PRO A 60 20.91 -19.94 8.58
N PRO A 61 21.29 -20.36 9.80
CA PRO A 61 20.51 -21.33 10.56
C PRO A 61 19.10 -20.81 10.80
N GLU A 62 18.13 -21.72 10.93
CA GLU A 62 16.77 -21.32 11.34
C GLU A 62 16.84 -20.65 12.71
N ALA A 63 16.11 -19.54 12.84
CA ALA A 63 16.03 -18.80 14.09
C ALA A 63 15.06 -19.48 15.05
N ASP A 64 15.41 -19.45 16.34
CA ASP A 64 14.58 -20.03 17.40
C ASP A 64 13.28 -19.25 17.65
N VAL A 65 13.29 -17.96 17.26
CA VAL A 65 12.17 -17.04 17.43
C VAL A 65 11.78 -16.45 16.07
N ASP A 66 10.50 -16.50 15.75
CA ASP A 66 9.94 -15.79 14.61
C ASP A 66 9.27 -14.50 15.03
N LEU A 67 9.37 -13.50 14.15
CA LEU A 67 8.63 -12.25 14.23
C LEU A 67 7.57 -12.20 13.13
N VAL A 68 6.30 -12.16 13.52
CA VAL A 68 5.16 -12.13 12.60
C VAL A 68 4.38 -10.85 12.80
N LEU A 69 4.12 -10.14 11.69
CA LEU A 69 3.23 -8.98 11.68
C LEU A 69 1.99 -9.28 10.82
N PRO A 70 0.79 -9.42 11.43
CA PRO A 70 -0.47 -9.67 10.73
C PRO A 70 -0.79 -8.59 9.68
N THR A 71 -1.59 -8.95 8.68
CA THR A 71 -2.06 -8.00 7.65
C THR A 71 -3.10 -7.06 8.24
N MET A 72 -2.98 -5.78 7.87
CA MET A 72 -3.78 -4.69 8.39
C MET A 72 -4.23 -3.83 7.22
N GLU A 73 -5.49 -3.44 7.23
CA GLU A 73 -6.06 -2.43 6.34
C GLU A 73 -6.28 -1.17 7.18
N ILE A 74 -5.54 -0.11 6.86
CA ILE A 74 -5.54 1.12 7.64
C ILE A 74 -5.84 2.27 6.69
N SER A 75 -6.78 3.13 7.05
CA SER A 75 -7.08 4.34 6.28
C SER A 75 -6.14 5.49 6.67
N VAL A 76 -5.87 6.37 5.70
CA VAL A 76 -5.13 7.59 5.98
C VAL A 76 -5.86 8.39 7.05
N GLY A 77 -5.14 8.84 8.08
CA GLY A 77 -5.67 9.68 9.16
C GLY A 77 -6.10 8.94 10.41
N ASP A 78 -6.16 7.60 10.37
CA ASP A 78 -6.59 6.81 11.52
C ASP A 78 -5.45 6.54 12.51
N ASP A 79 -5.81 6.51 13.78
CA ASP A 79 -4.98 5.86 14.80
C ASP A 79 -5.14 4.35 14.67
N PHE A 80 -4.06 3.58 14.82
CA PHE A 80 -4.11 2.13 14.78
C PHE A 80 -3.09 1.51 15.74
N GLU A 81 -3.30 0.24 16.07
CA GLU A 81 -2.40 -0.52 16.93
C GLU A 81 -1.69 -1.59 16.09
N LEU A 82 -0.37 -1.62 16.15
CA LEU A 82 0.44 -2.68 15.55
C LEU A 82 0.57 -3.83 16.53
N SER A 83 0.26 -5.05 16.10
CA SER A 83 0.42 -6.27 16.90
C SER A 83 1.59 -7.09 16.36
N LEU A 84 2.76 -6.93 16.95
CA LEU A 84 3.93 -7.76 16.63
C LEU A 84 3.88 -9.06 17.43
N GLU A 85 3.87 -10.19 16.75
CA GLU A 85 3.84 -11.51 17.38
C GLU A 85 5.25 -12.09 17.41
N PHE A 86 5.73 -12.41 18.62
CA PHE A 86 6.97 -13.14 18.86
C PHE A 86 6.62 -14.61 19.11
N VAL A 87 7.06 -15.49 18.22
CA VAL A 87 6.77 -16.93 18.29
C VAL A 87 8.05 -17.67 18.63
N ASN A 88 8.12 -18.20 19.85
CA ASN A 88 9.25 -19.04 20.27
C ASN A 88 8.99 -20.49 19.85
N ARG A 89 9.83 -21.01 18.96
CA ARG A 89 9.76 -22.41 18.47
C ARG A 89 10.67 -23.36 19.25
N SER A 90 11.41 -22.85 20.22
CA SER A 90 12.31 -23.65 21.04
C SER A 90 11.62 -24.16 22.30
N ASP A 91 12.17 -25.23 22.86
CA ASP A 91 11.77 -25.78 24.16
C ASP A 91 12.36 -25.00 25.35
N GLN A 92 13.08 -23.91 25.09
CA GLN A 92 13.71 -23.07 26.11
C GLN A 92 13.03 -21.70 26.15
N ARG A 93 13.02 -21.08 27.33
CA ARG A 93 12.62 -19.67 27.45
C ARG A 93 13.62 -18.80 26.68
N ARG A 94 13.10 -17.81 25.95
CA ARG A 94 13.89 -16.84 25.18
C ARG A 94 13.56 -15.42 25.59
N THR A 95 14.55 -14.56 25.62
CA THR A 95 14.42 -13.13 25.87
C THR A 95 14.90 -12.37 24.63
N VAL A 96 14.07 -11.48 24.10
CA VAL A 96 14.34 -10.75 22.87
C VAL A 96 14.40 -9.25 23.16
N ASP A 97 15.58 -8.67 22.98
CA ASP A 97 15.76 -7.23 22.91
C ASP A 97 15.38 -6.76 21.51
N ALA A 98 14.16 -6.22 21.39
CA ALA A 98 13.60 -5.78 20.13
C ALA A 98 13.87 -4.29 19.87
N TYR A 99 14.01 -3.96 18.60
CA TYR A 99 14.17 -2.63 18.03
C TYR A 99 13.07 -2.47 16.98
N ILE A 100 12.12 -1.59 17.26
CA ILE A 100 10.95 -1.34 16.42
C ILE A 100 11.09 0.06 15.84
N SER A 101 11.19 0.16 14.52
CA SER A 101 11.22 1.43 13.80
C SER A 101 10.05 1.50 12.83
N GLY A 102 9.37 2.65 12.81
CA GLY A 102 8.31 2.99 11.85
C GLY A 102 8.69 4.22 11.07
N ASN A 103 8.77 4.06 9.74
CA ASN A 103 9.24 5.06 8.81
C ASN A 103 8.17 5.41 7.78
N VAL A 104 8.04 6.67 7.42
CA VAL A 104 7.33 7.04 6.19
C VAL A 104 8.27 6.83 5.02
N VAL A 105 7.83 6.09 3.99
CA VAL A 105 8.64 5.77 2.81
C VAL A 105 7.92 6.17 1.54
N TYR A 106 8.70 6.53 0.52
CA TYR A 106 8.21 6.61 -0.86
C TYR A 106 7.95 5.20 -1.39
N TYR A 107 7.17 5.09 -2.46
CA TYR A 107 6.93 3.81 -3.13
C TYR A 107 8.19 3.14 -3.67
N THR A 108 9.25 3.92 -3.89
CA THR A 108 10.58 3.43 -4.25
C THR A 108 11.32 2.75 -3.09
N GLY A 109 10.78 2.80 -1.88
CA GLY A 109 11.41 2.31 -0.66
C GLY A 109 12.35 3.33 0.02
N VAL A 110 12.55 4.50 -0.58
CA VAL A 110 13.36 5.57 0.04
C VAL A 110 12.68 6.07 1.30
N THR A 111 13.43 6.13 2.41
CA THR A 111 12.93 6.63 3.68
C THR A 111 12.84 8.15 3.67
N SER A 112 11.68 8.68 4.05
CA SER A 112 11.43 10.12 4.19
C SER A 112 11.67 10.58 5.63
N SER A 113 11.06 9.91 6.61
CA SER A 113 11.19 10.25 8.03
C SER A 113 10.86 9.08 8.94
N GLU A 114 11.48 9.04 10.12
CA GLU A 114 11.09 8.14 11.20
C GLU A 114 10.04 8.82 12.09
N PHE A 115 8.95 8.11 12.40
CA PHE A 115 7.87 8.62 13.27
C PHE A 115 7.64 7.76 14.51
N LEU A 116 8.23 6.57 14.57
CA LEU A 116 8.10 5.61 15.66
C LEU A 116 9.45 4.94 15.89
N PHE A 117 9.89 4.94 17.15
CA PHE A 117 11.03 4.16 17.60
C PHE A 117 10.74 3.61 19.00
N ARG A 118 10.93 2.29 19.20
CA ARG A 118 10.75 1.59 20.49
C ARG A 118 11.80 0.50 20.66
N THR A 119 12.18 0.24 21.90
CA THR A 119 13.13 -0.81 22.25
C THR A 119 12.60 -1.69 23.40
N PRO A 120 11.53 -2.48 23.19
CA PRO A 120 11.01 -3.35 24.24
C PRO A 120 11.89 -4.59 24.41
N SER A 121 11.94 -5.11 25.64
CA SER A 121 12.49 -6.42 25.96
C SER A 121 11.35 -7.38 26.24
N VAL A 122 11.25 -8.46 25.45
CA VAL A 122 10.12 -9.40 25.49
C VAL A 122 10.62 -10.78 25.91
N THR A 123 10.09 -11.30 27.02
CA THR A 123 10.35 -12.67 27.46
C THR A 123 9.24 -13.61 26.99
N ILE A 124 9.63 -14.72 26.37
CA ILE A 124 8.72 -15.65 25.70
C ILE A 124 8.96 -17.05 26.28
N GLU A 125 7.90 -17.69 26.77
CA GLU A 125 7.96 -19.06 27.27
C GLU A 125 8.20 -20.08 26.14
N PRO A 126 8.70 -21.29 26.45
CA PRO A 126 8.86 -22.36 25.47
C PRO A 126 7.59 -22.61 24.64
N ASN A 127 7.74 -22.80 23.33
CA ASN A 127 6.64 -23.13 22.40
C ASN A 127 5.42 -22.18 22.52
N SER A 128 5.65 -20.91 22.87
CA SER A 128 4.59 -19.93 23.11
C SER A 128 4.70 -18.72 22.20
N THR A 129 3.63 -17.92 22.16
CA THR A 129 3.57 -16.68 21.40
C THR A 129 3.21 -15.52 22.32
N VAL A 130 3.99 -14.45 22.24
CA VAL A 130 3.72 -13.19 22.95
C VAL A 130 3.44 -12.09 21.93
N LYS A 131 2.46 -11.25 22.19
CA LYS A 131 2.12 -10.11 21.34
C LYS A 131 2.58 -8.82 21.99
N GLU A 132 3.33 -8.02 21.25
CA GLU A 132 3.67 -6.66 21.63
C GLU A 132 2.81 -5.69 20.83
N LEU A 133 2.04 -4.87 21.55
CA LEU A 133 1.11 -3.91 20.97
C LEU A 133 1.76 -2.53 20.94
N VAL A 134 1.77 -1.90 19.77
CA VAL A 134 2.37 -0.58 19.57
C VAL A 134 1.34 0.39 19.00
N ASP A 135 0.93 1.34 19.82
CA ASP A 135 0.05 2.44 19.42
C ASP A 135 0.70 3.39 18.42
N VAL A 136 0.10 3.50 17.23
CA VAL A 136 0.48 4.44 16.19
C VAL A 136 -0.60 5.51 16.05
N LYS A 137 -0.22 6.75 16.38
CA LYS A 137 -1.10 7.92 16.31
C LYS A 137 -0.96 8.65 14.98
N SER A 138 -2.08 9.01 14.36
CA SER A 138 -2.12 9.69 13.07
C SER A 138 -1.31 10.98 13.04
N LYS A 139 -1.37 11.75 14.13
CA LYS A 139 -0.58 12.98 14.31
C LYS A 139 0.94 12.80 14.12
N LYS A 140 1.49 11.59 14.35
CA LYS A 140 2.93 11.32 14.21
C LYS A 140 3.35 11.13 12.75
N TYR A 141 2.53 10.46 11.95
CA TYR A 141 2.86 10.14 10.56
C TYR A 141 2.25 11.12 9.55
N MET A 142 1.06 11.67 9.79
CA MET A 142 0.30 12.48 8.82
C MET A 142 1.11 13.65 8.24
N LYS A 143 1.84 14.37 9.09
CA LYS A 143 2.62 15.56 8.67
C LYS A 143 3.84 15.23 7.80
N HIS A 144 4.24 13.96 7.77
CA HIS A 144 5.38 13.50 6.98
C HIS A 144 4.96 12.58 5.84
N LEU A 145 3.65 12.35 5.65
CA LEU A 145 3.17 11.50 4.58
C LEU A 145 3.64 12.05 3.23
N VAL A 146 4.15 11.13 2.43
CA VAL A 146 4.54 11.37 1.05
C VAL A 146 3.52 10.70 0.13
N GLU A 147 3.72 10.85 -1.18
CA GLU A 147 2.90 10.21 -2.19
C GLU A 147 2.77 8.69 -1.96
N GLN A 148 1.58 8.15 -2.20
CA GLN A 148 1.18 6.75 -1.95
C GLN A 148 1.13 6.31 -0.48
N ALA A 149 1.36 7.23 0.48
CA ALA A 149 1.07 7.06 1.90
C ALA A 149 1.52 5.71 2.50
N ASN A 150 2.78 5.34 2.26
CA ASN A 150 3.35 4.07 2.73
C ASN A 150 4.08 4.24 4.08
N LEU A 151 3.77 3.35 5.02
CA LEU A 151 4.47 3.22 6.29
C LEU A 151 5.30 1.93 6.27
N HIS A 152 6.59 2.04 6.52
CA HIS A 152 7.52 0.91 6.57
C HIS A 152 7.91 0.63 8.01
N PHE A 153 7.52 -0.55 8.50
CA PHE A 153 7.89 -1.03 9.81
C PHE A 153 9.03 -2.03 9.71
N ILE A 154 10.06 -1.81 10.51
CA ILE A 154 11.22 -2.67 10.63
C ILE A 154 11.29 -3.10 12.09
N PHE A 155 11.34 -4.42 12.29
CA PHE A 155 11.48 -5.03 13.59
C PHE A 155 12.75 -5.88 13.56
N THR A 156 13.66 -5.59 14.47
CA THR A 156 14.89 -6.37 14.63
C THR A 156 15.01 -6.74 16.09
N GLY A 157 15.26 -8.01 16.40
CA GLY A 157 15.40 -8.50 17.76
C GLY A 157 16.70 -9.25 17.93
N LYS A 158 17.35 -9.08 19.08
CA LYS A 158 18.47 -9.93 19.49
C LYS A 158 17.99 -10.88 20.57
N VAL A 159 18.12 -12.18 20.34
CA VAL A 159 17.85 -13.21 21.35
C VAL A 159 19.03 -13.24 22.31
N GLU A 160 18.81 -12.95 23.59
CA GLU A 160 19.88 -12.83 24.58
C GLU A 160 20.65 -14.15 24.76
N GLU A 161 19.93 -15.27 24.81
CA GLU A 161 20.51 -16.56 25.17
C GLU A 161 21.32 -17.20 24.03
N THR A 162 20.93 -16.98 22.77
CA THR A 162 21.62 -17.56 21.59
C THR A 162 22.47 -16.56 20.85
N GLY A 163 22.27 -15.26 21.10
CA GLY A 163 22.88 -14.17 20.32
C GLY A 163 22.34 -14.04 18.89
N GLN A 164 21.33 -14.82 18.50
CA GLN A 164 20.73 -14.77 17.17
C GLN A 164 20.02 -13.42 16.95
N ILE A 165 20.11 -12.93 15.71
CA ILE A 165 19.40 -11.73 15.27
C ILE A 165 18.19 -12.17 14.43
N VAL A 166 17.01 -11.71 14.82
CA VAL A 166 15.75 -11.97 14.13
C VAL A 166 15.23 -10.67 13.53
N THR A 167 14.81 -10.70 12.27
CA THR A 167 14.31 -9.49 11.61
C THR A 167 13.08 -9.78 10.77
N THR A 168 12.17 -8.82 10.77
CA THR A 168 11.01 -8.79 9.88
C THR A 168 10.70 -7.35 9.50
N MET A 169 10.16 -7.16 8.30
CA MET A 169 9.80 -5.85 7.80
C MET A 169 8.47 -5.94 7.06
N LYS A 170 7.68 -4.87 7.13
CA LYS A 170 6.40 -4.78 6.44
C LYS A 170 6.12 -3.36 6.00
N VAL A 171 5.74 -3.23 4.74
CA VAL A 171 5.17 -1.99 4.22
C VAL A 171 3.66 -2.08 4.35
N VAL A 172 3.07 -1.06 4.96
CA VAL A 172 1.64 -0.85 5.11
C VAL A 172 1.26 0.35 4.26
N THR A 173 0.49 0.11 3.20
CA THR A 173 -0.04 1.18 2.35
C THR A 173 -1.35 1.67 2.95
N LEU A 174 -1.42 2.96 3.29
CA LEU A 174 -2.64 3.54 3.85
C LEU A 174 -3.70 3.75 2.76
N HIS A 175 -4.94 3.41 3.05
CA HIS A 175 -6.06 3.59 2.14
C HIS A 175 -6.57 5.02 2.15
N ASN A 176 -6.49 5.67 1.00
CA ASN A 176 -7.09 6.97 0.78
C ASN A 176 -8.64 6.92 0.85
N PRO A 177 -9.29 8.02 1.27
CA PRO A 177 -10.74 8.14 1.15
C PRO A 177 -11.18 8.07 -0.31
N LYS A 178 -12.39 7.58 -0.54
CA LYS A 178 -12.94 7.42 -1.89
C LYS A 178 -13.64 8.69 -2.34
N VAL A 179 -13.45 9.05 -3.61
CA VAL A 179 -14.31 10.00 -4.32
C VAL A 179 -15.35 9.21 -5.09
N ILE A 180 -16.61 9.53 -4.86
CA ILE A 180 -17.74 8.89 -5.52
C ILE A 180 -18.03 9.66 -6.80
N VAL A 181 -18.12 8.94 -7.92
CA VAL A 181 -18.49 9.49 -9.22
C VAL A 181 -19.76 8.80 -9.67
N GLU A 182 -20.77 9.61 -9.99
CA GLU A 182 -22.06 9.14 -10.47
C GLU A 182 -22.35 9.81 -11.80
N VAL A 183 -22.76 9.03 -12.79
CA VAL A 183 -23.28 9.55 -14.06
C VAL A 183 -24.69 9.00 -14.20
N PRO A 184 -25.71 9.73 -13.72
CA PRO A 184 -27.08 9.25 -13.75
C PRO A 184 -27.59 9.14 -15.19
N GLY A 185 -28.16 7.97 -15.51
CA GLY A 185 -28.78 7.69 -16.81
C GLY A 185 -27.83 7.10 -17.86
N GLY A 186 -28.39 6.39 -18.84
CA GLY A 186 -27.68 6.04 -20.07
C GLY A 186 -27.48 7.29 -20.93
N GLY A 187 -26.35 7.37 -21.63
CA GLY A 187 -26.05 8.52 -22.48
C GLY A 187 -26.38 8.28 -23.93
N LYS A 188 -26.64 9.35 -24.67
CA LYS A 188 -26.77 9.30 -26.12
C LYS A 188 -25.92 10.39 -26.76
N VAL A 189 -25.38 10.12 -27.95
CA VAL A 189 -24.55 11.09 -28.66
C VAL A 189 -25.35 12.38 -28.90
N ASN A 190 -24.71 13.52 -28.65
CA ASN A 190 -25.30 14.86 -28.77
C ASN A 190 -26.47 15.18 -27.83
N GLU A 191 -26.72 14.36 -26.81
CA GLU A 191 -27.69 14.65 -25.75
C GLU A 191 -26.94 15.06 -24.47
N GLU A 192 -27.39 16.14 -23.83
CA GLU A 192 -26.77 16.65 -22.60
C GLU A 192 -26.92 15.64 -21.45
N MET A 193 -25.82 15.43 -20.73
CA MET A 193 -25.76 14.58 -19.55
C MET A 193 -25.07 15.32 -18.40
N MET A 194 -25.17 14.76 -17.20
CA MET A 194 -24.45 15.27 -16.04
C MET A 194 -23.58 14.20 -15.39
N ALA A 195 -22.44 14.61 -14.85
CA ALA A 195 -21.63 13.81 -13.95
C ALA A 195 -21.59 14.50 -12.58
N ARG A 196 -21.77 13.72 -11.52
CA ARG A 196 -21.75 14.17 -10.13
C ARG A 196 -20.57 13.56 -9.41
N VAL A 197 -19.76 14.41 -8.79
CA VAL A 197 -18.72 14.04 -7.83
C VAL A 197 -19.22 14.29 -6.43
N GLN A 198 -19.00 13.33 -5.56
CA GLN A 198 -19.20 13.49 -4.12
C GLN A 198 -17.91 13.11 -3.38
N PHE A 199 -17.49 13.97 -2.47
CA PHE A 199 -16.35 13.72 -1.60
C PHE A 199 -16.69 14.17 -0.17
N THR A 200 -16.31 13.36 0.81
CA THR A 200 -16.44 13.68 2.23
C THR A 200 -15.05 13.72 2.83
N ASN A 201 -14.70 14.82 3.48
CA ASN A 201 -13.47 14.93 4.24
C ASN A 201 -13.56 14.04 5.50
N PRO A 202 -12.83 12.91 5.58
CA PRO A 202 -12.91 12.02 6.73
C PRO A 202 -12.11 12.54 7.95
N PHE A 203 -11.31 13.59 7.77
CA PHE A 203 -10.37 14.04 8.78
C PHE A 203 -11.01 14.97 9.81
N THR A 204 -10.34 15.07 10.96
CA THR A 204 -10.66 16.02 12.03
C THR A 204 -10.14 17.43 11.77
N PHE A 205 -9.40 17.63 10.67
CA PHE A 205 -8.88 18.92 10.22
C PHE A 205 -9.40 19.27 8.83
N SER A 206 -9.36 20.56 8.49
CA SER A 206 -9.81 21.06 7.19
C SER A 206 -8.77 20.80 6.09
N LEU A 207 -9.23 20.56 4.87
CA LEU A 207 -8.37 20.46 3.69
C LEU A 207 -8.34 21.81 2.98
N ASP A 208 -7.16 22.39 2.85
CA ASP A 208 -6.92 23.65 2.15
C ASP A 208 -6.49 23.40 0.70
N ASP A 209 -6.75 24.38 -0.17
CA ASP A 209 -6.28 24.41 -1.56
C ASP A 209 -6.57 23.13 -2.37
N VAL A 210 -7.84 22.73 -2.36
CA VAL A 210 -8.28 21.47 -2.95
C VAL A 210 -8.65 21.65 -4.42
N TYR A 211 -8.01 20.87 -5.28
CA TYR A 211 -8.31 20.79 -6.70
C TYR A 211 -8.98 19.45 -7.01
N ILE A 212 -10.18 19.53 -7.59
CA ILE A 212 -10.87 18.37 -8.14
C ILE A 212 -10.81 18.47 -9.66
N ARG A 213 -10.37 17.40 -10.32
CA ARG A 213 -10.32 17.30 -11.79
C ARG A 213 -11.19 16.16 -12.26
N MET A 214 -11.96 16.39 -13.31
CA MET A 214 -12.83 15.39 -13.92
C MET A 214 -12.56 15.33 -15.41
N GLU A 215 -12.47 14.13 -15.98
CA GLU A 215 -12.36 13.94 -17.42
C GLU A 215 -13.02 12.64 -17.86
N GLY A 216 -13.39 12.58 -19.15
CA GLY A 216 -13.99 11.39 -19.73
C GLY A 216 -13.51 11.18 -21.18
N PRO A 217 -12.65 10.19 -21.46
CA PRO A 217 -12.11 9.99 -22.80
C PRO A 217 -13.21 9.84 -23.86
N GLY A 218 -13.21 10.75 -24.84
CA GLY A 218 -14.16 10.77 -25.96
C GLY A 218 -15.55 11.32 -25.64
N VAL A 219 -15.82 11.71 -24.40
CA VAL A 219 -17.14 12.20 -23.96
C VAL A 219 -17.10 13.53 -23.23
N MET A 220 -16.02 13.83 -22.50
CA MET A 220 -15.88 15.01 -21.66
C MET A 220 -14.43 15.49 -21.67
N ALA A 221 -14.23 16.77 -21.99
CA ALA A 221 -12.93 17.42 -21.89
C ALA A 221 -12.50 17.57 -20.41
N PRO A 222 -11.20 17.68 -20.11
CA PRO A 222 -10.75 17.88 -18.73
C PRO A 222 -11.34 19.15 -18.10
N MET A 223 -12.05 18.98 -17.00
CA MET A 223 -12.65 20.04 -16.18
C MET A 223 -11.96 20.08 -14.82
N SER A 224 -11.89 21.25 -14.20
CA SER A 224 -11.31 21.40 -12.86
C SER A 224 -12.07 22.40 -12.02
N LYS A 225 -12.15 22.13 -10.72
CA LYS A 225 -12.76 23.01 -9.74
C LYS A 225 -11.85 23.16 -8.53
N TYR A 226 -11.69 24.42 -8.10
CA TYR A 226 -10.92 24.80 -6.93
C TYR A 226 -11.85 25.06 -5.75
N TYR A 227 -11.48 24.52 -4.60
CA TYR A 227 -12.08 24.78 -3.31
C TYR A 227 -10.99 25.28 -2.36
N SER A 228 -11.13 26.50 -1.85
CA SER A 228 -10.13 27.05 -0.93
C SER A 228 -10.06 26.28 0.39
N LEU A 229 -11.19 25.76 0.87
CA LEU A 229 -11.31 25.06 2.14
C LEU A 229 -12.43 24.01 2.08
N ILE A 230 -12.15 22.78 2.54
CA ILE A 230 -13.15 21.76 2.88
C ILE A 230 -13.07 21.49 4.38
N PRO A 231 -14.05 21.94 5.19
CA PRO A 231 -14.06 21.72 6.63
C PRO A 231 -14.00 20.24 7.04
N ALA A 232 -13.50 19.98 8.24
CA ALA A 232 -13.49 18.65 8.86
C ALA A 232 -14.88 18.01 8.84
N GLY A 233 -14.96 16.74 8.43
CA GLY A 233 -16.22 15.98 8.37
C GLY A 233 -17.25 16.46 7.34
N SER A 234 -16.96 17.50 6.55
CA SER A 234 -17.91 18.04 5.58
C SER A 234 -17.86 17.29 4.25
N SER A 235 -18.99 17.28 3.55
CA SER A 235 -19.11 16.75 2.19
C SER A 235 -19.27 17.86 1.18
N LEU A 236 -18.69 17.67 0.00
CA LEU A 236 -18.94 18.49 -1.16
C LEU A 236 -19.57 17.65 -2.27
N THR A 237 -20.36 18.35 -3.08
CA THR A 237 -20.93 17.82 -4.32
C THR A 237 -20.60 18.78 -5.45
N TRP A 238 -20.09 18.23 -6.55
CA TRP A 238 -19.84 18.97 -7.78
C TRP A 238 -20.53 18.28 -8.94
N THR A 239 -21.45 18.98 -9.60
CA THR A 239 -22.13 18.51 -10.80
C THR A 239 -21.59 19.28 -12.00
N GLU A 240 -21.21 18.57 -13.05
CA GLU A 240 -20.86 19.13 -14.35
C GLU A 240 -21.73 18.56 -15.45
N TYR A 241 -22.05 19.41 -16.43
CA TYR A 241 -22.84 19.06 -17.60
C TYR A 241 -21.92 18.93 -18.82
N PHE A 242 -22.19 17.95 -19.66
CA PHE A 242 -21.39 17.68 -20.85
C PHE A 242 -22.21 17.00 -21.94
N VAL A 243 -21.74 17.08 -23.18
CA VAL A 243 -22.40 16.51 -24.36
C VAL A 243 -21.46 15.52 -25.05
N PRO A 244 -21.68 14.21 -24.95
CA PRO A 244 -20.80 13.20 -25.53
C PRO A 244 -20.88 13.23 -27.06
N GLN A 245 -19.72 13.18 -27.71
CA GLN A 245 -19.58 13.26 -29.18
C GLN A 245 -19.33 11.90 -29.84
N ARG A 246 -19.16 10.84 -29.05
CA ARG A 246 -18.83 9.49 -29.53
C ARG A 246 -19.62 8.45 -28.74
N SER A 247 -20.14 7.46 -29.45
CA SER A 247 -20.79 6.29 -28.86
C SER A 247 -19.78 5.24 -28.38
N GLY A 248 -20.22 4.35 -27.50
CA GLY A 248 -19.43 3.24 -26.95
C GLY A 248 -19.22 3.34 -25.44
N SER A 249 -18.54 2.32 -24.90
CA SER A 249 -18.23 2.23 -23.48
C SER A 249 -16.99 3.05 -23.15
N THR A 250 -17.12 3.95 -22.18
CA THR A 250 -16.02 4.78 -21.67
C THR A 250 -16.17 4.98 -20.17
N ARG A 251 -15.38 5.88 -19.59
CA ARG A 251 -15.40 6.23 -18.17
C ARG A 251 -15.30 7.70 -17.95
N VAL A 252 -15.87 8.14 -16.85
CA VAL A 252 -15.54 9.42 -16.22
C VAL A 252 -14.62 9.13 -15.05
N MET A 253 -13.48 9.80 -15.01
CA MET A 253 -12.46 9.68 -13.97
C MET A 253 -12.37 11.00 -13.23
N VAL A 254 -12.19 10.92 -11.92
CA VAL A 254 -12.02 12.07 -11.05
C VAL A 254 -10.79 11.89 -10.20
N THR A 255 -10.03 12.96 -10.05
CA THR A 255 -8.92 13.05 -9.09
C THR A 255 -9.13 14.23 -8.17
N LEU A 256 -8.78 14.05 -6.90
CA LEU A 256 -8.73 15.09 -5.89
C LEU A 256 -7.30 15.18 -5.38
N ASP A 257 -6.78 16.41 -5.35
CA ASP A 257 -5.42 16.70 -4.91
C ASP A 257 -5.39 17.96 -4.04
N CYS A 258 -4.68 17.88 -2.92
CA CYS A 258 -4.34 19.00 -2.08
C CYS A 258 -3.04 18.71 -1.29
N PRO A 259 -2.45 19.72 -0.60
CA PRO A 259 -1.20 19.51 0.14
C PRO A 259 -1.26 18.40 1.19
N ALA A 260 -2.39 18.26 1.87
CA ALA A 260 -2.57 17.29 2.95
C ALA A 260 -3.06 15.90 2.48
N LEU A 261 -3.60 15.81 1.26
CA LEU A 261 -4.21 14.60 0.74
C LEU A 261 -4.00 14.50 -0.77
N ARG A 262 -3.26 13.48 -1.19
CA ARG A 262 -2.92 13.24 -2.59
C ARG A 262 -3.42 11.89 -3.05
N GLN A 263 -3.55 11.73 -4.37
CA GLN A 263 -3.88 10.46 -5.03
C GLN A 263 -5.23 9.88 -4.59
N VAL A 264 -6.20 10.75 -4.36
CA VAL A 264 -7.58 10.36 -4.21
C VAL A 264 -8.19 10.33 -5.60
N SER A 265 -8.76 9.19 -5.98
CA SER A 265 -9.37 9.02 -7.29
C SER A 265 -10.70 8.27 -7.22
N GLY A 266 -11.58 8.58 -8.16
CA GLY A 266 -12.84 7.88 -8.37
C GLY A 266 -13.08 7.68 -9.87
N GLN A 267 -13.91 6.70 -10.21
CA GLN A 267 -14.31 6.48 -11.59
C GLN A 267 -15.73 5.92 -11.68
N ALA A 268 -16.41 6.23 -12.79
CA ALA A 268 -17.69 5.64 -13.15
C ALA A 268 -17.63 5.18 -14.61
N SER A 269 -18.12 3.97 -14.89
CA SER A 269 -18.24 3.47 -16.26
C SER A 269 -19.57 3.90 -16.85
N ILE A 270 -19.54 4.33 -18.11
CA ILE A 270 -20.72 4.79 -18.84
C ILE A 270 -20.72 4.22 -20.25
N THR A 271 -21.91 3.98 -20.78
CA THR A 271 -22.09 3.55 -22.16
C THR A 271 -22.93 4.58 -22.89
N ILE A 272 -22.36 5.17 -23.94
CA ILE A 272 -23.05 6.14 -24.79
C ILE A 272 -23.67 5.42 -25.98
N GLN A 273 -24.98 5.53 -26.13
CA GLN A 273 -25.75 5.04 -27.25
C GLN A 273 -25.61 5.99 -28.46
N PRO A 274 -25.79 5.49 -29.69
CA PRO A 274 -25.77 6.31 -30.91
C PRO A 274 -26.84 7.40 -30.93
#